data_AF-K2BJ75-F1
#
_entry.id   AF-K2BJ75-F1
#
_cell.length_a   1.000
_cell.length_b   1.000
_cell.length_c   1.000
_cell.angle_alpha   90.00
_cell.angle_beta   90.00
_cell.angle_gamma   90.00
#
_symmetry.space_group_name_H-M   'P 1'
#
loop_
_entity.id
_entity.type
_entity.pdbx_description
1 polymer ?
#
loop_
_entity_poly.entity_id
_entity_poly.type
_entity_poly.pdbx_seq_one_letter_code
_entity_poly.pdbx_strand_id
1 'polypeptide(L)'
;MKFMKQISNTRLFFISLLIFTVSAFSPAEAAKPTTYLAPAYQNINSSVEKSIIPVGFLINELKTSENKLVEVSNEFDQIETRSKKAFLSVPVDAEKYKISELVSYMKNSEVVADSVKLRHIARMKKLDIIMKSGNDGYAGYFKKFVMTPILICTFGQGGCAMSHFPSYMGYKTDIQYFFNSYIKITDGIAKVSDRIKNDTLCLGFAHENAHAIMLDMYLKDWRVVLKSVSTNGHDGPVVSDRNMAYTEGWAEAFEAVYGQMNPLLIKESEREKYGIAEFQFTRQDPVRRNRYIWQNYKGKKSGILKNGLQIISTEGAIAATFFDIMTSRKISDPFIKAVTVMYNHKPADFIEFLNCWIKEFSGDKQVLYRIFLEETRYVTMSNEARKLYYDYYQAGVKFKQGKIDKQTSEIARGKWIAYKEELFKKAMSGARIDSNVGPDLWLALKLPAKDGKEDIDENINMSLFEPKEWVIRIFNNAGITEKELLDFIKAREAMGVMPYKTPVEALNAAFGAEKAQAFISKYKAADLK
;
A
#
# COMPACT_ATOMS: atom_id res chain seq x y z
N MET A 1 -2.75 17.16 75.72
CA MET A 1 -1.80 16.15 75.22
C MET A 1 -2.52 15.29 74.17
N LYS A 2 -2.07 15.37 72.91
CA LYS A 2 -2.33 14.51 71.73
C LYS A 2 -3.77 14.11 71.31
N PHE A 3 -4.19 14.74 70.21
CA PHE A 3 -4.79 14.16 68.99
C PHE A 3 -5.05 12.64 68.93
N MET A 4 -6.27 12.22 68.55
CA MET A 4 -6.58 11.81 67.17
C MET A 4 -8.08 11.48 67.00
N LYS A 5 -8.66 12.08 65.96
CA LYS A 5 -9.99 11.85 65.39
C LYS A 5 -9.75 11.08 64.10
N GLN A 6 -10.41 9.95 63.85
CA GLN A 6 -10.46 9.41 62.49
C GLN A 6 -11.84 8.83 62.18
N ILE A 7 -12.39 9.42 61.13
CA ILE A 7 -13.72 9.25 60.56
C ILE A 7 -13.69 8.02 59.64
N SER A 8 -14.74 7.21 59.75
CA SER A 8 -15.03 6.08 58.87
C SER A 8 -15.35 6.56 57.45
N ASN A 9 -14.56 6.14 56.47
CA ASN A 9 -14.83 6.35 55.05
C ASN A 9 -15.35 5.05 54.39
N THR A 10 -16.63 5.13 54.02
CA THR A 10 -17.27 4.67 52.78
C THR A 10 -16.38 4.16 51.63
N ARG A 11 -16.95 3.17 50.91
CA ARG A 11 -16.68 2.70 49.51
C ARG A 11 -15.80 1.47 49.35
N LEU A 12 -16.46 0.29 49.47
CA LEU A 12 -16.18 -0.82 48.56
C LEU A 12 -16.68 -0.42 47.16
N PHE A 13 -15.74 -0.11 46.25
CA PHE A 13 -15.99 -0.10 44.81
C PHE A 13 -15.04 -1.12 44.18
N PHE A 14 -15.64 -2.06 43.46
CA PHE A 14 -14.96 -3.06 42.64
C PHE A 14 -13.91 -2.41 41.73
N ILE A 15 -12.63 -2.68 42.02
CA ILE A 15 -11.55 -2.45 41.06
C ILE A 15 -11.51 -3.71 40.18
N SER A 16 -12.19 -3.63 39.04
CA SER A 16 -11.95 -4.50 37.90
C SER A 16 -10.54 -4.20 37.39
N LEU A 17 -9.57 -4.95 37.93
CA LEU A 17 -8.17 -4.88 37.55
C LEU A 17 -8.02 -5.48 36.14
N LEU A 18 -8.33 -4.70 35.11
CA LEU A 18 -7.88 -4.98 33.75
C LEU A 18 -6.38 -4.67 33.72
N ILE A 19 -5.59 -5.67 34.11
CA ILE A 19 -4.16 -5.72 33.81
C ILE A 19 -4.07 -5.79 32.29
N PHE A 20 -4.01 -4.61 31.64
CA PHE A 20 -3.30 -4.51 30.39
C PHE A 20 -1.85 -4.79 30.73
N THR A 21 -1.43 -6.04 30.53
CA THR A 21 -0.04 -6.31 30.20
C THR A 21 0.27 -5.40 29.03
N VAL A 22 1.09 -4.38 29.29
CA VAL A 22 1.94 -3.79 28.28
C VAL A 22 2.90 -4.91 27.89
N SER A 23 2.41 -5.87 27.11
CA SER A 23 3.29 -6.75 26.36
C SER A 23 4.05 -5.81 25.45
N ALA A 24 5.33 -5.63 25.73
CA ALA A 24 6.29 -5.16 24.74
C ALA A 24 6.09 -6.06 23.52
N PHE A 25 5.36 -5.53 22.53
CA PHE A 25 5.16 -6.19 21.25
C PHE A 25 6.47 -6.04 20.47
N SER A 26 7.46 -6.86 20.81
CA SER A 26 8.43 -7.24 19.79
C SER A 26 7.70 -8.18 18.84
N PRO A 27 7.61 -7.88 17.52
CA PRO A 27 7.32 -8.92 16.55
C PRO A 27 8.28 -10.08 16.83
N ALA A 28 7.80 -11.32 16.71
CA ALA A 28 8.70 -12.45 16.84
C ALA A 28 9.86 -12.23 15.86
N GLU A 29 11.09 -12.17 16.35
CA GLU A 29 12.31 -12.25 15.53
C GLU A 29 12.35 -13.67 14.94
N ALA A 30 11.42 -14.00 14.06
CA ALA A 30 11.50 -15.18 13.24
C ALA A 30 12.54 -14.89 12.16
N ALA A 31 13.52 -15.76 12.03
CA ALA A 31 14.61 -15.61 11.06
C ALA A 31 14.12 -15.45 9.60
N LYS A 32 12.87 -15.85 9.26
CA LYS A 32 12.27 -15.75 7.92
C LYS A 32 10.76 -15.43 7.95
N PRO A 33 10.26 -14.41 7.22
CA PRO A 33 8.85 -14.05 7.19
C PRO A 33 7.85 -15.14 6.79
N THR A 34 8.18 -16.01 5.83
CA THR A 34 7.29 -17.14 5.46
C THR A 34 6.91 -17.99 6.67
N THR A 35 7.78 -18.07 7.68
CA THR A 35 7.58 -18.88 8.91
C THR A 35 6.27 -18.56 9.60
N TYR A 36 5.86 -17.29 9.61
CA TYR A 36 4.63 -16.85 10.24
C TYR A 36 3.55 -16.42 9.24
N LEU A 37 3.93 -16.00 8.03
CA LEU A 37 2.96 -15.62 6.99
C LEU A 37 2.22 -16.82 6.41
N ALA A 38 2.92 -17.94 6.23
CA ALA A 38 2.41 -19.18 5.66
C ALA A 38 3.02 -20.42 6.36
N PRO A 39 2.75 -20.62 7.66
CA PRO A 39 3.39 -21.67 8.47
C PRO A 39 3.17 -23.09 7.94
N ALA A 40 1.98 -23.38 7.37
CA ALA A 40 1.69 -24.69 6.78
C ALA A 40 2.56 -25.04 5.56
N TYR A 41 3.24 -24.04 4.98
CA TYR A 41 3.97 -24.13 3.73
C TYR A 41 5.49 -24.08 3.90
N GLN A 42 5.98 -24.21 5.15
CA GLN A 42 7.40 -24.15 5.47
C GLN A 42 8.24 -25.23 4.76
N ASN A 43 7.66 -26.40 4.52
CA ASN A 43 8.36 -27.52 3.89
C ASN A 43 8.47 -27.41 2.36
N ILE A 44 7.90 -26.37 1.74
CA ILE A 44 8.06 -26.16 0.29
C ILE A 44 9.51 -25.81 -0.02
N ASN A 45 10.12 -26.65 -0.87
CA ASN A 45 11.45 -26.41 -1.41
C ASN A 45 11.35 -25.58 -2.70
N SER A 46 11.40 -24.26 -2.56
CA SER A 46 11.62 -23.33 -3.67
C SER A 46 13.11 -23.06 -3.80
N SER A 47 13.81 -23.80 -4.67
CA SER A 47 15.22 -23.50 -4.97
C SER A 47 15.29 -22.15 -5.70
N VAL A 48 15.80 -21.12 -5.03
CA VAL A 48 15.95 -19.76 -5.59
C VAL A 48 16.78 -19.78 -6.86
N GLU A 49 17.84 -20.60 -6.88
CA GLU A 49 18.72 -20.78 -8.03
C GLU A 49 17.99 -21.20 -9.31
N LYS A 50 16.91 -21.99 -9.15
CA LYS A 50 16.05 -22.43 -10.25
C LYS A 50 14.84 -21.53 -10.47
N SER A 51 14.59 -20.60 -9.55
CA SER A 51 13.38 -19.77 -9.49
C SER A 51 13.62 -18.34 -9.95
N ILE A 52 14.85 -17.97 -10.32
CA ILE A 52 15.19 -16.67 -10.88
C ILE A 52 15.90 -16.88 -12.21
N ILE A 53 15.34 -16.31 -13.28
CA ILE A 53 15.93 -16.39 -14.61
C ILE A 53 16.22 -14.96 -15.09
N PRO A 54 17.51 -14.60 -15.27
CA PRO A 54 17.85 -13.38 -15.98
C PRO A 54 17.44 -13.53 -17.45
N VAL A 55 16.67 -12.56 -17.94
CA VAL A 55 16.17 -12.56 -19.31
C VAL A 55 16.47 -11.25 -20.02
N GLY A 56 16.60 -11.39 -21.33
CA GLY A 56 16.61 -10.31 -22.29
C GLY A 56 15.46 -10.48 -23.26
N PHE A 57 15.03 -9.37 -23.83
CA PHE A 57 14.17 -9.42 -25.01
C PHE A 57 14.98 -10.00 -26.16
N LEU A 58 14.41 -10.98 -26.87
CA LEU A 58 15.05 -11.72 -27.98
C LEU A 58 15.77 -10.80 -28.99
N ILE A 59 15.29 -9.57 -29.15
CA ILE A 59 15.83 -8.48 -29.99
C ILE A 59 17.25 -8.09 -29.63
N ASN A 60 17.52 -7.91 -28.34
CA ASN A 60 18.84 -7.49 -27.84
C ASN A 60 19.88 -8.60 -28.04
N GLU A 61 19.42 -9.83 -28.15
CA GLU A 61 20.26 -11.02 -28.39
C GLU A 61 20.46 -11.32 -29.87
N LEU A 62 19.40 -11.18 -30.69
CA LEU A 62 19.44 -11.47 -32.12
C LEU A 62 19.88 -10.28 -33.00
N LYS A 63 20.05 -9.08 -32.42
CA LYS A 63 20.36 -7.83 -33.17
C LYS A 63 19.37 -7.55 -34.32
N THR A 64 18.09 -7.85 -34.12
CA THR A 64 17.04 -7.64 -35.15
C THR A 64 16.18 -6.43 -34.81
N SER A 65 15.69 -5.67 -35.80
CA SER A 65 14.84 -4.49 -35.59
C SER A 65 13.39 -4.81 -35.18
N GLU A 66 12.96 -6.07 -35.24
CA GLU A 66 11.58 -6.45 -34.98
C GLU A 66 11.34 -6.78 -33.50
N ASN A 67 10.57 -5.94 -32.81
CA ASN A 67 9.83 -6.35 -31.62
C ASN A 67 8.87 -7.48 -32.02
N LYS A 68 9.32 -8.73 -31.94
CA LYS A 68 8.46 -9.91 -32.13
C LYS A 68 7.56 -10.08 -30.92
N LEU A 69 6.61 -9.15 -30.80
CA LEU A 69 5.40 -9.33 -30.02
C LEU A 69 4.59 -10.43 -30.71
N VAL A 70 4.28 -11.49 -29.98
CA VAL A 70 3.39 -12.55 -30.46
C VAL A 70 2.02 -12.38 -29.83
N GLU A 71 0.99 -12.86 -30.51
CA GLU A 71 -0.36 -12.87 -29.95
C GLU A 71 -0.45 -13.86 -28.79
N VAL A 72 -1.19 -13.46 -27.74
CA VAL A 72 -1.56 -14.37 -26.66
C VAL A 72 -2.80 -15.12 -27.12
N SER A 73 -2.61 -16.28 -27.75
CA SER A 73 -3.66 -17.04 -28.43
C SER A 73 -4.18 -18.24 -27.63
N ASN A 74 -3.40 -18.77 -26.69
CA ASN A 74 -3.86 -19.85 -25.82
C ASN A 74 -4.96 -19.36 -24.88
N GLU A 75 -6.05 -20.11 -24.78
CA GLU A 75 -7.23 -19.73 -23.99
C GLU A 75 -6.93 -19.49 -22.50
N PHE A 76 -6.03 -20.28 -21.91
CA PHE A 76 -5.67 -20.14 -20.49
C PHE A 76 -4.65 -19.03 -20.28
N ASP A 77 -3.74 -18.77 -21.23
CA ASP A 77 -2.87 -17.59 -21.16
C ASP A 77 -3.70 -16.29 -21.18
N GLN A 78 -4.77 -16.25 -21.99
CA GLN A 78 -5.71 -15.11 -22.04
C GLN A 78 -6.48 -14.89 -20.74
N ILE A 79 -6.59 -15.92 -19.89
CA ILE A 79 -7.10 -15.76 -18.53
C ILE A 79 -6.04 -15.07 -17.67
N GLU A 80 -4.78 -15.49 -17.77
CA GLU A 80 -3.67 -15.02 -16.95
C GLU A 80 -3.19 -13.58 -17.24
N THR A 81 -3.63 -12.97 -18.35
CA THR A 81 -3.23 -11.60 -18.70
C THR A 81 -4.35 -10.79 -19.37
N ARG A 82 -4.29 -9.47 -19.19
CA ARG A 82 -5.14 -8.51 -19.92
C ARG A 82 -4.59 -8.16 -21.31
N SER A 83 -3.32 -8.48 -21.55
CA SER A 83 -2.59 -8.05 -22.75
C SER A 83 -2.84 -9.03 -23.88
N LYS A 84 -3.18 -8.52 -25.06
CA LYS A 84 -3.40 -9.36 -26.26
C LYS A 84 -2.09 -9.82 -26.91
N LYS A 85 -0.96 -9.27 -26.48
CA LYS A 85 0.37 -9.54 -27.02
C LYS A 85 1.35 -9.82 -25.89
N ALA A 86 2.33 -10.66 -26.15
CA ALA A 86 3.42 -11.00 -25.26
C ALA A 86 4.77 -10.83 -25.95
N PHE A 87 5.80 -10.52 -25.16
CA PHE A 87 7.17 -10.55 -25.65
C PHE A 87 7.67 -11.98 -25.82
N LEU A 88 8.68 -12.16 -26.66
CA LEU A 88 9.52 -13.36 -26.64
C LEU A 88 10.78 -13.06 -25.83
N SER A 89 10.92 -13.73 -24.69
CA SER A 89 12.10 -13.64 -23.82
C SER A 89 13.01 -14.85 -24.00
N VAL A 90 14.31 -14.62 -23.86
CA VAL A 90 15.33 -15.68 -23.79
C VAL A 90 16.16 -15.52 -22.52
N PRO A 91 16.58 -16.64 -21.89
CA PRO A 91 17.58 -16.58 -20.84
C PRO A 91 18.86 -15.92 -21.37
N VAL A 92 19.49 -15.09 -20.54
CA VAL A 92 20.73 -14.41 -20.90
C VAL A 92 21.88 -14.88 -20.03
N ASP A 93 23.07 -14.90 -20.60
CA ASP A 93 24.31 -15.16 -19.87
C ASP A 93 24.66 -13.96 -18.97
N ALA A 94 24.74 -14.20 -17.67
CA ALA A 94 24.98 -13.15 -16.69
C ALA A 94 26.34 -12.44 -16.89
N GLU A 95 27.38 -13.15 -17.35
CA GLU A 95 28.70 -12.58 -17.59
C GLU A 95 28.69 -11.68 -18.82
N LYS A 96 28.10 -12.18 -19.92
CA LYS A 96 27.94 -11.42 -21.17
C LYS A 96 27.23 -10.08 -20.95
N TYR A 97 26.23 -10.07 -20.05
CA TYR A 97 25.44 -8.89 -19.73
C TYR A 97 25.97 -8.07 -18.55
N LYS A 98 27.09 -8.46 -17.95
CA LYS A 98 27.69 -7.79 -16.79
C LYS A 98 26.74 -7.69 -15.59
N ILE A 99 25.93 -8.72 -15.39
CA ILE A 99 24.95 -8.84 -14.29
C ILE A 99 25.27 -9.99 -13.33
N SER A 100 26.47 -10.57 -13.40
CA SER A 100 26.88 -11.69 -12.53
C SER A 100 26.79 -11.35 -11.05
N GLU A 101 27.18 -10.13 -10.65
CA GLU A 101 27.06 -9.66 -9.26
C GLU A 101 25.59 -9.62 -8.81
N LEU A 102 24.71 -9.05 -9.65
CA LEU A 102 23.27 -9.02 -9.41
C LEU A 102 22.69 -10.43 -9.27
N VAL A 103 22.94 -11.30 -10.25
CA VAL A 103 22.40 -12.68 -10.25
C VAL A 103 22.92 -13.46 -9.04
N SER A 104 24.19 -13.30 -8.69
CA SER A 104 24.79 -13.90 -7.49
C SER A 104 24.11 -13.40 -6.21
N TYR A 105 23.95 -12.09 -6.07
CA TYR A 105 23.25 -11.50 -4.92
C TYR A 105 21.82 -12.03 -4.80
N MET A 106 21.05 -12.04 -5.90
CA MET A 106 19.67 -12.49 -5.90
C MET A 106 19.52 -13.96 -5.51
N LYS A 107 20.44 -14.83 -5.95
CA LYS A 107 20.43 -16.25 -5.61
C LYS A 107 20.81 -16.53 -4.15
N ASN A 108 21.61 -15.65 -3.55
CA ASN A 108 22.14 -15.83 -2.19
C ASN A 108 21.37 -15.03 -1.11
N SER A 109 20.50 -14.10 -1.50
CA SER A 109 19.71 -13.30 -0.56
C SER A 109 18.57 -14.12 0.06
N GLU A 110 18.54 -14.21 1.40
CA GLU A 110 17.46 -14.90 2.11
C GLU A 110 16.10 -14.23 1.94
N VAL A 111 16.06 -12.89 1.87
CA VAL A 111 14.83 -12.11 1.63
C VAL A 111 14.27 -12.41 0.25
N VAL A 112 15.13 -12.46 -0.77
CA VAL A 112 14.72 -12.83 -2.13
C VAL A 112 14.18 -14.27 -2.13
N ALA A 113 14.89 -15.19 -1.47
CA ALA A 113 14.46 -16.58 -1.35
C ALA A 113 13.06 -16.73 -0.77
N ASP A 114 12.81 -16.03 0.34
CA ASP A 114 11.56 -16.07 1.07
C ASP A 114 10.42 -15.42 0.28
N SER A 115 10.68 -14.29 -0.39
CA SER A 115 9.71 -13.62 -1.26
C SER A 115 9.32 -14.48 -2.47
N VAL A 116 10.28 -15.12 -3.13
CA VAL A 116 10.03 -16.08 -4.22
C VAL A 116 9.13 -17.22 -3.73
N LYS A 117 9.44 -17.77 -2.55
CA LYS A 117 8.64 -18.82 -1.92
C LYS A 117 7.20 -18.40 -1.68
N LEU A 118 6.95 -17.18 -1.17
CA LEU A 118 5.60 -16.65 -0.99
C LEU A 118 4.82 -16.59 -2.31
N ARG A 119 5.46 -16.23 -3.42
CA ARG A 119 4.79 -16.23 -4.73
C ARG A 119 4.42 -17.64 -5.19
N HIS A 120 5.30 -18.62 -5.01
CA HIS A 120 4.95 -20.03 -5.27
C HIS A 120 3.81 -20.52 -4.38
N ILE A 121 3.81 -20.15 -3.10
CA ILE A 121 2.72 -20.46 -2.16
C ILE A 121 1.40 -19.84 -2.62
N ALA A 122 1.39 -18.58 -3.04
CA ALA A 122 0.20 -17.93 -3.58
C ALA A 122 -0.34 -18.65 -4.82
N ARG A 123 0.55 -19.09 -5.72
CA ARG A 123 0.16 -19.89 -6.89
C ARG A 123 -0.37 -21.27 -6.49
N MET A 124 0.24 -21.96 -5.53
CA MET A 124 -0.32 -23.21 -5.00
C MET A 124 -1.73 -22.99 -4.44
N LYS A 125 -1.92 -21.93 -3.65
CA LYS A 125 -3.24 -21.59 -3.11
C LYS A 125 -4.25 -21.31 -4.20
N LYS A 126 -3.86 -20.57 -5.26
CA LYS A 126 -4.69 -20.36 -6.44
C LYS A 126 -5.05 -21.67 -7.13
N LEU A 127 -4.09 -22.58 -7.32
CA LEU A 127 -4.36 -23.90 -7.91
C LEU A 127 -5.41 -24.67 -7.06
N ASP A 128 -5.27 -24.68 -5.74
CA ASP A 128 -6.23 -25.34 -4.84
C ASP A 128 -7.64 -24.78 -5.02
N ILE A 129 -7.77 -23.46 -5.19
CA ILE A 129 -9.06 -22.80 -5.43
C ILE A 129 -9.63 -23.19 -6.81
N ILE A 130 -8.81 -23.18 -7.86
CA ILE A 130 -9.23 -23.59 -9.22
C ILE A 130 -9.71 -25.04 -9.19
N MET A 131 -8.96 -25.95 -8.58
CA MET A 131 -9.36 -27.35 -8.44
C MET A 131 -10.70 -27.51 -7.70
N LYS A 132 -10.93 -26.74 -6.62
CA LYS A 132 -12.20 -26.77 -5.88
C LYS A 132 -13.38 -26.21 -6.67
N SER A 133 -13.14 -25.38 -7.68
CA SER A 133 -14.20 -24.88 -8.56
C SER A 133 -14.67 -25.90 -9.61
N GLY A 134 -13.97 -27.03 -9.77
CA GLY A 134 -14.27 -28.05 -10.78
C GLY A 134 -13.79 -27.70 -12.19
N ASN A 135 -12.98 -26.65 -12.36
CA ASN A 135 -12.39 -26.28 -13.63
C ASN A 135 -11.11 -27.10 -13.90
N ASP A 136 -11.28 -28.38 -14.21
CA ASP A 136 -10.18 -29.34 -14.38
C ASP A 136 -9.23 -28.96 -15.54
N GLY A 137 -9.76 -28.36 -16.61
CA GLY A 137 -8.95 -27.87 -17.73
C GLY A 137 -7.97 -26.79 -17.30
N TYR A 138 -8.46 -25.76 -16.61
CA TYR A 138 -7.62 -24.68 -16.11
C TYR A 138 -6.69 -25.15 -14.99
N ALA A 139 -7.15 -26.05 -14.11
CA ALA A 139 -6.30 -26.66 -13.09
C ALA A 139 -5.13 -27.43 -13.72
N GLY A 140 -5.40 -28.24 -14.75
CA GLY A 140 -4.39 -29.01 -15.48
C GLY A 140 -3.38 -28.13 -16.20
N TYR A 141 -3.82 -27.02 -16.79
CA TYR A 141 -2.95 -25.97 -17.31
C TYR A 141 -2.09 -25.36 -16.18
N PHE A 142 -2.73 -24.81 -15.15
CA PHE A 142 -2.07 -23.99 -14.14
C PHE A 142 -1.10 -24.78 -13.25
N LYS A 143 -1.33 -26.09 -13.07
CA LYS A 143 -0.41 -27.00 -12.38
C LYS A 143 1.01 -26.97 -12.96
N LYS A 144 1.15 -26.71 -14.27
CA LYS A 144 2.46 -26.56 -14.93
C LYS A 144 3.16 -25.25 -14.59
N PHE A 145 2.41 -24.24 -14.13
CA PHE A 145 2.88 -22.87 -13.90
C PHE A 145 3.10 -22.51 -12.43
N VAL A 146 2.64 -23.35 -11.49
CA VAL A 146 2.75 -23.08 -10.04
C VAL A 146 4.19 -22.75 -9.63
N MET A 147 5.14 -23.54 -10.13
CA MET A 147 6.57 -23.40 -9.83
C MET A 147 7.34 -22.62 -10.91
N THR A 148 6.64 -21.92 -11.81
CA THR A 148 7.31 -21.14 -12.85
C THR A 148 8.29 -20.15 -12.22
N PRO A 149 9.51 -20.00 -12.76
CA PRO A 149 10.48 -19.04 -12.27
C PRO A 149 9.98 -17.59 -12.33
N ILE A 150 10.74 -16.68 -11.73
CA ILE A 150 10.53 -15.25 -11.82
C ILE A 150 11.57 -14.68 -12.77
N LEU A 151 11.09 -13.94 -13.77
CA LEU A 151 11.95 -13.29 -14.74
C LEU A 151 12.51 -11.99 -14.16
N ILE A 152 13.83 -11.82 -14.23
CA ILE A 152 14.49 -10.54 -13.95
C ILE A 152 15.06 -9.96 -15.25
N CYS A 153 14.79 -8.68 -15.48
CA CYS A 153 15.21 -7.97 -16.69
C CYS A 153 16.04 -6.75 -16.30
N THR A 154 17.22 -6.58 -16.91
CA THR A 154 18.15 -5.50 -16.56
C THR A 154 18.27 -4.43 -17.64
N PHE A 155 17.31 -4.38 -18.56
CA PHE A 155 17.30 -3.41 -19.66
C PHE A 155 16.28 -2.29 -19.41
N GLY A 156 16.61 -1.10 -19.91
CA GLY A 156 15.82 0.12 -19.75
C GLY A 156 16.33 1.02 -18.63
N GLN A 157 15.47 1.91 -18.15
CA GLN A 157 15.75 2.84 -17.06
C GLN A 157 14.59 2.80 -16.05
N GLY A 158 14.84 3.29 -14.83
CA GLY A 158 13.79 3.59 -13.87
C GLY A 158 13.83 2.80 -12.55
N GLY A 159 14.96 2.20 -12.18
CA GLY A 159 15.06 1.49 -10.90
C GLY A 159 14.54 0.05 -10.93
N CYS A 160 13.99 -0.40 -9.80
CA CYS A 160 13.31 -1.68 -9.67
C CYS A 160 11.81 -1.46 -9.92
N ALA A 161 11.19 -2.24 -10.80
CA ALA A 161 9.78 -2.09 -11.15
C ALA A 161 9.19 -3.39 -11.70
N MET A 162 7.95 -3.72 -11.37
CA MET A 162 7.20 -4.82 -11.96
C MET A 162 6.59 -4.40 -13.30
N SER A 163 6.83 -5.21 -14.33
CA SER A 163 6.13 -5.06 -15.61
C SER A 163 4.94 -6.00 -15.69
N HIS A 164 3.79 -5.42 -16.01
CA HIS A 164 2.53 -6.13 -16.28
C HIS A 164 2.44 -6.76 -17.67
N PHE A 165 3.50 -6.62 -18.48
CA PHE A 165 3.48 -7.10 -19.85
C PHE A 165 3.92 -8.57 -19.90
N PRO A 166 3.13 -9.47 -20.51
CA PRO A 166 3.42 -10.89 -20.48
C PRO A 166 4.59 -11.25 -21.41
N SER A 167 5.18 -12.41 -21.17
CA SER A 167 6.28 -12.95 -21.95
C SER A 167 6.14 -14.46 -22.15
N TYR A 168 6.49 -14.94 -23.34
CA TYR A 168 6.77 -16.35 -23.59
C TYR A 168 8.27 -16.59 -23.57
N MET A 169 8.69 -17.63 -22.84
CA MET A 169 10.06 -18.14 -22.88
C MET A 169 10.04 -19.55 -23.45
N GLY A 170 10.79 -19.78 -24.54
CA GLY A 170 10.86 -21.08 -25.19
C GLY A 170 10.92 -21.06 -26.72
N TYR A 171 11.64 -20.10 -27.32
CA TYR A 171 11.85 -20.15 -28.77
C TYR A 171 12.60 -21.45 -29.14
N LYS A 172 11.87 -22.42 -29.72
CA LYS A 172 12.31 -23.79 -30.11
C LYS A 172 12.41 -24.86 -29.00
N THR A 173 11.56 -24.84 -27.97
CA THR A 173 11.44 -25.95 -26.99
C THR A 173 10.01 -26.46 -26.86
N ASP A 174 9.85 -27.75 -26.51
CA ASP A 174 8.54 -28.41 -26.33
C ASP A 174 7.79 -27.98 -25.05
N ILE A 175 8.42 -27.16 -24.22
CA ILE A 175 7.81 -26.53 -23.03
C ILE A 175 7.99 -25.03 -23.16
N GLN A 176 6.87 -24.32 -23.31
CA GLN A 176 6.80 -22.86 -23.34
C GLN A 176 6.28 -22.37 -21.99
N TYR A 177 7.08 -21.58 -21.27
CA TYR A 177 6.59 -20.89 -20.08
C TYR A 177 5.95 -19.57 -20.49
N PHE A 178 4.72 -19.37 -20.04
CA PHE A 178 4.03 -18.09 -20.04
C PHE A 178 4.28 -17.39 -18.71
N PHE A 179 4.70 -16.14 -18.79
CA PHE A 179 4.87 -15.25 -17.63
C PHE A 179 3.93 -14.08 -17.80
N ASN A 180 3.08 -13.82 -16.82
CA ASN A 180 2.21 -12.64 -16.82
C ASN A 180 2.94 -11.36 -16.42
N SER A 181 4.12 -11.48 -15.81
CA SER A 181 4.97 -10.37 -15.37
C SER A 181 6.44 -10.72 -15.36
N TYR A 182 7.27 -9.68 -15.31
CA TYR A 182 8.70 -9.75 -15.03
C TYR A 182 9.11 -8.56 -14.17
N ILE A 183 10.22 -8.70 -13.42
CA ILE A 183 10.75 -7.64 -12.56
C ILE A 183 11.93 -6.99 -13.28
N LYS A 184 11.80 -5.70 -13.57
CA LYS A 184 12.91 -4.88 -14.06
C LYS A 184 13.81 -4.51 -12.88
N ILE A 185 15.12 -4.65 -13.04
CA ILE A 185 16.14 -4.20 -12.09
C ILE A 185 17.17 -3.38 -12.87
N THR A 186 17.04 -2.06 -12.79
CA THR A 186 17.93 -1.10 -13.45
C THR A 186 18.38 -0.05 -12.45
N ASP A 187 19.38 0.74 -12.80
CA ASP A 187 19.71 1.93 -12.02
C ASP A 187 18.53 2.91 -12.04
N GLY A 188 18.33 3.59 -10.92
CA GLY A 188 17.32 4.64 -10.76
C GLY A 188 17.85 5.72 -9.81
N ILE A 189 17.03 6.13 -8.84
CA ILE A 189 17.45 7.06 -7.77
C ILE A 189 18.68 6.52 -7.00
N ALA A 190 18.78 5.19 -6.87
CA ALA A 190 19.96 4.50 -6.35
C ALA A 190 20.51 3.52 -7.39
N LYS A 191 21.83 3.35 -7.41
CA LYS A 191 22.51 2.38 -8.27
C LYS A 191 22.29 0.97 -7.76
N VAL A 192 22.15 0.01 -8.67
CA VAL A 192 22.01 -1.42 -8.33
C VAL A 192 23.21 -1.90 -7.52
N SER A 193 24.43 -1.48 -7.88
CA SER A 193 25.65 -1.84 -7.14
C SER A 193 25.63 -1.40 -5.67
N ASP A 194 25.11 -0.21 -5.40
CA ASP A 194 25.04 0.32 -4.03
C ASP A 194 23.97 -0.44 -3.23
N ARG A 195 22.84 -0.74 -3.88
CA ARG A 195 21.75 -1.52 -3.29
C ARG A 195 22.11 -2.97 -2.98
N ILE A 196 23.02 -3.57 -3.76
CA ILE A 196 23.61 -4.88 -3.45
C ILE A 196 24.49 -4.78 -2.21
N LYS A 197 25.39 -3.80 -2.16
CA LYS A 197 26.35 -3.62 -1.05
C LYS A 197 25.69 -3.34 0.30
N ASN A 198 24.59 -2.59 0.31
CA ASN A 198 23.84 -2.26 1.53
C ASN A 198 22.61 -3.14 1.75
N ASP A 199 22.44 -4.20 0.95
CA ASP A 199 21.37 -5.18 1.06
C ASP A 199 19.94 -4.58 1.02
N THR A 200 19.75 -3.50 0.26
CA THR A 200 18.42 -2.88 0.06
C THR A 200 17.80 -3.27 -1.28
N LEU A 201 18.53 -3.97 -2.16
CA LEU A 201 17.97 -4.45 -3.42
C LEU A 201 16.90 -5.51 -3.19
N CYS A 202 17.11 -6.42 -2.24
CA CYS A 202 16.15 -7.48 -1.88
C CYS A 202 14.78 -6.91 -1.46
N LEU A 203 14.74 -5.74 -0.81
CA LEU A 203 13.50 -5.06 -0.43
C LEU A 203 12.74 -4.56 -1.66
N GLY A 204 13.45 -3.94 -2.61
CA GLY A 204 12.83 -3.54 -3.89
C GLY A 204 12.32 -4.75 -4.66
N PHE A 205 13.08 -5.83 -4.72
CA PHE A 205 12.59 -7.06 -5.33
C PHE A 205 11.34 -7.59 -4.61
N ALA A 206 11.31 -7.60 -3.28
CA ALA A 206 10.16 -8.06 -2.52
C ALA A 206 8.91 -7.22 -2.77
N HIS A 207 9.06 -5.89 -2.90
CA HIS A 207 8.01 -4.97 -3.33
C HIS A 207 7.45 -5.37 -4.70
N GLU A 208 8.31 -5.46 -5.72
CA GLU A 208 7.86 -5.77 -7.08
C GLU A 208 7.27 -7.18 -7.20
N ASN A 209 7.80 -8.12 -6.42
CA ASN A 209 7.28 -9.47 -6.37
C ASN A 209 5.92 -9.54 -5.63
N ALA A 210 5.65 -8.65 -4.67
CA ALA A 210 4.34 -8.52 -4.04
C ALA A 210 3.29 -7.99 -5.03
N HIS A 211 3.63 -7.01 -5.85
CA HIS A 211 2.78 -6.60 -6.99
C HIS A 211 2.52 -7.78 -7.93
N ALA A 212 3.55 -8.57 -8.23
CA ALA A 212 3.42 -9.73 -9.11
C ALA A 212 2.56 -10.85 -8.50
N ILE A 213 2.58 -11.04 -7.17
CA ILE A 213 1.65 -11.93 -6.44
C ILE A 213 0.22 -11.44 -6.61
N MET A 214 -0.01 -10.14 -6.43
CA MET A 214 -1.34 -9.56 -6.60
C MET A 214 -1.82 -9.73 -8.05
N LEU A 215 -0.98 -9.50 -9.05
CA LEU A 215 -1.28 -9.77 -10.46
C LEU A 215 -1.61 -11.25 -10.72
N ASP A 216 -0.84 -12.18 -10.16
CA ASP A 216 -1.11 -13.63 -10.28
C ASP A 216 -2.50 -13.99 -9.74
N MET A 217 -2.98 -13.27 -8.72
CA MET A 217 -4.32 -13.43 -8.16
C MET A 217 -5.38 -12.73 -9.00
N TYR A 218 -5.10 -11.56 -9.60
CA TYR A 218 -6.07 -10.74 -10.31
C TYR A 218 -6.25 -11.09 -11.79
N LEU A 219 -5.29 -11.76 -12.43
CA LEU A 219 -5.43 -12.27 -13.79
C LEU A 219 -5.68 -11.14 -14.82
N LYS A 220 -6.48 -11.41 -15.85
CA LYS A 220 -7.00 -10.42 -16.80
C LYS A 220 -7.79 -9.27 -16.14
N ASP A 221 -8.30 -9.47 -14.93
CA ASP A 221 -9.07 -8.47 -14.18
C ASP A 221 -8.20 -7.48 -13.41
N TRP A 222 -6.87 -7.53 -13.55
CA TRP A 222 -5.93 -6.55 -12.99
C TRP A 222 -6.29 -5.09 -13.28
N ARG A 223 -7.05 -4.83 -14.34
CA ARG A 223 -7.58 -3.48 -14.64
C ARG A 223 -8.45 -2.91 -13.52
N VAL A 224 -9.05 -3.74 -12.67
CA VAL A 224 -9.88 -3.27 -11.55
C VAL A 224 -9.07 -2.41 -10.59
N VAL A 225 -7.79 -2.73 -10.39
CA VAL A 225 -6.88 -1.98 -9.49
C VAL A 225 -5.92 -1.04 -10.22
N LEU A 226 -5.75 -1.19 -11.55
CA LEU A 226 -4.97 -0.25 -12.37
C LEU A 226 -5.70 1.06 -12.73
N LYS A 227 -6.92 1.27 -12.23
CA LYS A 227 -7.75 2.46 -12.53
C LYS A 227 -7.28 3.73 -11.80
N SER A 228 -6.02 3.81 -11.39
CA SER A 228 -5.46 5.02 -10.79
C SER A 228 -5.72 6.21 -11.71
N VAL A 229 -6.47 7.18 -11.20
CA VAL A 229 -6.76 8.44 -11.89
C VAL A 229 -5.91 9.58 -11.32
N SER A 230 -5.22 9.35 -10.20
CA SER A 230 -4.32 10.36 -9.64
C SER A 230 -3.16 10.61 -10.59
N THR A 231 -2.94 11.88 -10.94
CA THR A 231 -1.71 12.35 -11.62
C THR A 231 -0.66 12.85 -10.63
N ASN A 232 -0.97 12.84 -9.33
CA ASN A 232 0.07 12.98 -8.31
C ASN A 232 1.01 11.77 -8.43
N GLY A 233 2.33 12.01 -8.35
CA GLY A 233 3.28 10.91 -8.16
C GLY A 233 2.90 10.05 -6.94
N HIS A 234 3.35 8.80 -6.93
CA HIS A 234 3.02 7.82 -5.88
C HIS A 234 4.26 7.60 -4.98
N ASP A 235 4.05 7.68 -3.67
CA ASP A 235 5.04 7.42 -2.61
C ASP A 235 4.29 7.28 -1.28
N GLY A 236 4.84 6.52 -0.33
CA GLY A 236 4.23 6.21 0.97
C GLY A 236 3.45 7.34 1.68
N PRO A 237 3.93 8.62 1.74
CA PRO A 237 3.18 9.70 2.38
C PRO A 237 2.14 10.39 1.50
N VAL A 238 2.25 10.25 0.17
CA VAL A 238 1.45 11.00 -0.79
C VAL A 238 0.01 10.49 -0.77
N VAL A 239 -0.93 11.42 -0.79
CA VAL A 239 -2.35 11.12 -0.99
C VAL A 239 -2.58 11.01 -2.49
N SER A 240 -2.76 9.79 -3.00
CA SER A 240 -2.97 9.47 -4.41
C SER A 240 -4.46 9.21 -4.68
N ASP A 241 -4.84 7.95 -4.86
CA ASP A 241 -6.22 7.47 -4.91
C ASP A 241 -6.32 6.10 -4.23
N ARG A 242 -7.54 5.62 -4.00
CA ARG A 242 -7.79 4.38 -3.25
C ARG A 242 -7.25 3.13 -3.95
N ASN A 243 -7.24 3.12 -5.28
CA ASN A 243 -6.74 1.97 -6.05
C ASN A 243 -5.21 1.90 -5.93
N MET A 244 -4.52 3.01 -6.17
CA MET A 244 -3.06 3.10 -6.04
C MET A 244 -2.62 2.85 -4.59
N ALA A 245 -3.30 3.45 -3.61
CA ALA A 245 -3.01 3.24 -2.19
C ALA A 245 -3.15 1.78 -1.77
N TYR A 246 -4.10 1.05 -2.36
CA TYR A 246 -4.28 -0.36 -2.12
C TYR A 246 -3.17 -1.22 -2.73
N THR A 247 -2.82 -1.00 -3.99
CA THR A 247 -1.78 -1.77 -4.69
C THR A 247 -0.40 -1.55 -4.11
N GLU A 248 0.00 -0.28 -3.95
CA GLU A 248 1.31 0.07 -3.39
C GLU A 248 1.37 -0.22 -1.90
N GLY A 249 0.27 -0.04 -1.17
CA GLY A 249 0.21 -0.38 0.25
C GLY A 249 0.47 -1.87 0.51
N TRP A 250 -0.04 -2.77 -0.35
CA TRP A 250 0.30 -4.19 -0.29
C TRP A 250 1.80 -4.44 -0.48
N ALA A 251 2.41 -3.81 -1.48
CA ALA A 251 3.82 -4.00 -1.79
C ALA A 251 4.77 -3.37 -0.75
N GLU A 252 4.47 -2.16 -0.27
CA GLU A 252 5.22 -1.51 0.81
C GLU A 252 5.13 -2.29 2.14
N ALA A 253 4.01 -2.98 2.40
CA ALA A 253 3.90 -3.83 3.58
C ALA A 253 4.87 -5.01 3.54
N PHE A 254 5.15 -5.57 2.35
CA PHE A 254 6.20 -6.59 2.17
C PHE A 254 7.58 -6.00 2.43
N GLU A 255 7.86 -4.79 1.93
CA GLU A 255 9.10 -4.11 2.28
C GLU A 255 9.24 -3.94 3.79
N ALA A 256 8.18 -3.54 4.49
CA ALA A 256 8.20 -3.32 5.94
C ALA A 256 8.37 -4.61 6.75
N VAL A 257 7.84 -5.73 6.25
CA VAL A 257 8.05 -7.07 6.81
C VAL A 257 9.52 -7.48 6.68
N TYR A 258 10.11 -7.36 5.50
CA TYR A 258 11.49 -7.80 5.25
C TYR A 258 12.54 -6.81 5.75
N GLY A 259 12.25 -5.50 5.76
CA GLY A 259 13.22 -4.49 6.18
C GLY A 259 13.61 -4.56 7.65
N GLN A 260 12.86 -5.31 8.47
CA GLN A 260 13.28 -5.66 9.83
C GLN A 260 14.54 -6.54 9.85
N MET A 261 14.81 -7.28 8.78
CA MET A 261 15.94 -8.19 8.65
C MET A 261 17.23 -7.47 8.20
N ASN A 262 17.14 -6.24 7.68
CA ASN A 262 18.31 -5.48 7.26
C ASN A 262 18.86 -4.65 8.45
N PRO A 263 20.05 -4.97 8.99
CA PRO A 263 20.60 -4.28 10.16
C PRO A 263 21.04 -2.84 9.86
N LEU A 264 21.21 -2.46 8.58
CA LEU A 264 21.61 -1.11 8.18
C LEU A 264 20.43 -0.13 8.16
N LEU A 265 19.19 -0.63 8.19
CA LEU A 265 17.96 0.19 8.20
C LEU A 265 17.49 0.56 9.62
N ILE A 266 18.40 0.51 10.60
CA ILE A 266 18.11 0.82 12.00
C ILE A 266 18.33 2.31 12.32
N LYS A 267 19.35 2.93 11.70
CA LYS A 267 19.77 4.31 12.01
C LYS A 267 19.85 5.16 10.74
N GLU A 268 18.83 5.99 10.53
CA GLU A 268 18.78 6.94 9.41
C GLU A 268 20.00 7.88 9.37
N SER A 269 20.61 8.22 10.52
CA SER A 269 21.82 9.04 10.59
C SER A 269 23.05 8.42 9.89
N GLU A 270 23.06 7.11 9.67
CA GLU A 270 24.15 6.39 8.99
C GLU A 270 23.87 6.17 7.49
N ARG A 271 22.74 6.70 6.98
CA ARG A 271 22.28 6.51 5.60
C ARG A 271 23.35 6.83 4.55
N GLU A 272 23.99 7.99 4.66
CA GLU A 272 24.98 8.46 3.69
C GLU A 272 26.26 7.60 3.70
N LYS A 273 26.67 7.15 4.89
CA LYS A 273 27.82 6.23 5.07
C LYS A 273 27.66 4.94 4.27
N TYR A 274 26.44 4.45 4.13
CA TYR A 274 26.12 3.20 3.44
C TYR A 274 25.49 3.40 2.05
N GLY A 275 25.44 4.63 1.54
CA GLY A 275 24.84 4.92 0.23
C GLY A 275 23.37 4.53 0.12
N ILE A 276 22.62 4.57 1.22
CA ILE A 276 21.20 4.20 1.25
C ILE A 276 20.36 5.43 0.86
N ALA A 277 19.32 5.26 0.06
CA ALA A 277 18.42 6.36 -0.30
C ALA A 277 17.47 6.70 0.86
N GLU A 278 17.06 7.97 1.01
CA GLU A 278 16.16 8.42 2.10
C GLU A 278 14.86 7.60 2.12
N PHE A 279 14.30 7.30 0.94
CA PHE A 279 13.04 6.59 0.82
C PHE A 279 13.05 5.20 1.47
N GLN A 280 14.21 4.52 1.51
CA GLN A 280 14.36 3.22 2.17
C GLN A 280 14.18 3.32 3.68
N PHE A 281 14.47 4.47 4.30
CA PHE A 281 14.16 4.68 5.73
C PHE A 281 12.73 5.14 5.92
N THR A 282 12.27 6.06 5.06
CA THR A 282 10.93 6.64 5.19
C THR A 282 9.83 5.64 4.89
N ARG A 283 10.07 4.54 4.17
CA ARG A 283 9.05 3.48 3.99
C ARG A 283 9.03 2.43 5.11
N GLN A 284 10.10 2.31 5.90
CA GLN A 284 10.25 1.21 6.85
C GLN A 284 9.76 1.55 8.26
N ASP A 285 10.37 2.56 8.89
CA ASP A 285 9.97 2.98 10.23
C ASP A 285 8.60 3.66 10.23
N PRO A 286 8.27 4.50 9.23
CA PRO A 286 6.95 5.09 9.13
C PRO A 286 5.79 4.11 8.97
N VAL A 287 5.92 3.06 8.15
CA VAL A 287 4.91 2.00 8.06
C VAL A 287 4.76 1.29 9.41
N ARG A 288 5.86 0.79 9.98
CA ARG A 288 5.85 0.02 11.25
C ARG A 288 5.38 0.83 12.47
N ARG A 289 5.51 2.15 12.44
CA ARG A 289 5.05 3.07 13.51
C ARG A 289 3.77 3.81 13.15
N ASN A 290 3.12 3.43 12.05
CA ASN A 290 1.89 4.00 11.54
C ASN A 290 1.95 5.54 11.50
N ARG A 291 2.94 6.07 10.76
CA ARG A 291 3.20 7.51 10.69
C ARG A 291 2.49 8.25 9.57
N TYR A 292 1.99 7.52 8.59
CA TYR A 292 1.40 8.11 7.40
C TYR A 292 -0.04 8.58 7.56
N ILE A 293 -0.67 8.31 8.71
CA ILE A 293 -1.97 8.86 9.09
C ILE A 293 -1.90 10.32 9.57
N TRP A 294 -0.72 10.86 9.87
CA TRP A 294 -0.57 12.27 10.27
C TRP A 294 -0.45 13.16 9.04
N GLN A 295 -0.99 14.39 9.14
CA GLN A 295 -0.79 15.40 8.10
C GLN A 295 0.69 15.76 7.94
N ASN A 296 1.42 15.84 9.06
CA ASN A 296 2.87 15.96 9.03
C ASN A 296 3.52 14.62 9.42
N TYR A 297 4.00 13.89 8.41
CA TYR A 297 4.67 12.60 8.59
C TYR A 297 6.17 12.75 8.90
N LYS A 298 6.79 13.90 8.58
CA LYS A 298 8.20 14.21 8.87
C LYS A 298 8.33 14.96 10.20
N GLY A 299 9.38 14.65 10.96
CA GLY A 299 9.67 15.36 12.22
C GLY A 299 8.74 15.01 13.39
N LYS A 300 8.49 15.98 14.28
CA LYS A 300 7.69 15.78 15.50
C LYS A 300 6.21 15.66 15.16
N LYS A 301 5.58 14.57 15.64
CA LYS A 301 4.14 14.33 15.51
C LYS A 301 3.36 15.50 16.13
N SER A 302 2.48 16.13 15.36
CA SER A 302 1.59 17.21 15.82
C SER A 302 0.30 16.69 16.47
N GLY A 303 -0.01 15.40 16.30
CA GLY A 303 -1.30 14.81 16.69
C GLY A 303 -2.43 15.11 15.69
N ILE A 304 -2.17 15.91 14.65
CA ILE A 304 -3.15 16.22 13.62
C ILE A 304 -3.14 15.10 12.58
N LEU A 305 -4.26 14.38 12.47
CA LEU A 305 -4.44 13.29 11.52
C LEU A 305 -4.95 13.81 10.18
N LYS A 306 -4.73 13.04 9.12
CA LYS A 306 -5.45 13.11 7.84
C LYS A 306 -6.93 12.75 8.06
N ASN A 307 -7.82 13.16 7.14
CA ASN A 307 -9.21 12.73 7.16
C ASN A 307 -9.38 11.27 6.68
N GLY A 308 -10.59 10.70 6.80
CA GLY A 308 -10.84 9.29 6.49
C GLY A 308 -10.49 8.91 5.05
N LEU A 309 -10.91 9.72 4.08
CA LEU A 309 -10.61 9.50 2.65
C LEU A 309 -9.12 9.65 2.36
N GLN A 310 -8.47 10.68 2.92
CA GLN A 310 -7.01 10.86 2.78
C GLN A 310 -6.22 9.66 3.30
N ILE A 311 -6.63 9.06 4.43
CA ILE A 311 -5.96 7.89 5.01
C ILE A 311 -6.05 6.70 4.07
N ILE A 312 -7.24 6.37 3.56
CA ILE A 312 -7.42 5.21 2.68
C ILE A 312 -6.87 5.43 1.26
N SER A 313 -6.57 6.67 0.89
CA SER A 313 -5.88 7.06 -0.34
C SER A 313 -4.39 7.34 -0.12
N THR A 314 -3.81 6.91 1.00
CA THR A 314 -2.36 7.00 1.29
C THR A 314 -1.75 5.60 1.34
N GLU A 315 -0.81 5.34 0.44
CA GLU A 315 -0.11 4.04 0.27
C GLU A 315 0.48 3.52 1.59
N GLY A 316 1.26 4.35 2.27
CA GLY A 316 1.93 3.97 3.51
C GLY A 316 0.99 3.76 4.70
N ALA A 317 -0.22 4.34 4.67
CA ALA A 317 -1.23 4.09 5.72
C ALA A 317 -1.92 2.74 5.50
N ILE A 318 -2.17 2.38 4.24
CA ILE A 318 -2.64 1.04 3.86
C ILE A 318 -1.55 0.00 4.16
N ALA A 319 -0.28 0.30 3.85
CA ALA A 319 0.86 -0.55 4.17
C ALA A 319 0.99 -0.85 5.66
N ALA A 320 0.78 0.14 6.53
CA ALA A 320 0.81 -0.05 7.99
C ALA A 320 -0.28 -1.04 8.43
N THR A 321 -1.49 -0.90 7.89
CA THR A 321 -2.59 -1.81 8.20
C THR A 321 -2.30 -3.23 7.69
N PHE A 322 -1.79 -3.36 6.47
CA PHE A 322 -1.39 -4.67 5.92
C PHE A 322 -0.28 -5.32 6.74
N PHE A 323 0.73 -4.55 7.13
CA PHE A 323 1.82 -5.01 7.97
C PHE A 323 1.29 -5.58 9.30
N ASP A 324 0.37 -4.89 9.97
CA ASP A 324 -0.24 -5.37 11.22
C ASP A 324 -1.13 -6.60 11.00
N ILE A 325 -1.87 -6.68 9.90
CA ILE A 325 -2.65 -7.87 9.53
C ILE A 325 -1.72 -9.08 9.34
N MET A 326 -0.65 -8.89 8.58
CA MET A 326 0.30 -9.94 8.22
C MET A 326 1.14 -10.41 9.41
N THR A 327 1.45 -9.53 10.35
CA THR A 327 2.26 -9.85 11.54
C THR A 327 1.43 -10.18 12.78
N SER A 328 0.10 -10.09 12.70
CA SER A 328 -0.80 -10.40 13.80
C SER A 328 -0.78 -11.89 14.13
N ARG A 329 -0.40 -12.22 15.37
CA ARG A 329 -0.50 -13.58 15.92
C ARG A 329 -1.95 -14.05 16.16
N LYS A 330 -2.92 -13.14 16.02
CA LYS A 330 -4.35 -13.42 16.24
C LYS A 330 -5.09 -13.79 14.96
N ILE A 331 -4.46 -13.59 13.80
CA ILE A 331 -4.99 -14.00 12.50
C ILE A 331 -4.17 -15.21 12.06
N SER A 332 -4.82 -16.36 11.90
CA SER A 332 -4.14 -17.53 11.32
C SER A 332 -3.95 -17.35 9.81
N ASP A 333 -2.78 -17.75 9.31
CA ASP A 333 -2.41 -17.76 7.89
C ASP A 333 -2.79 -16.47 7.12
N PRO A 334 -2.40 -15.28 7.62
CA PRO A 334 -2.89 -14.01 7.08
C PRO A 334 -2.53 -13.84 5.59
N PHE A 335 -1.36 -14.28 5.16
CA PHE A 335 -0.98 -14.21 3.74
C PHE A 335 -1.89 -15.08 2.86
N ILE A 336 -2.18 -16.32 3.29
CA ILE A 336 -3.03 -17.25 2.55
C ILE A 336 -4.46 -16.70 2.42
N LYS A 337 -4.98 -16.12 3.50
CA LYS A 337 -6.29 -15.46 3.49
C LYS A 337 -6.30 -14.24 2.56
N ALA A 338 -5.27 -13.40 2.60
CA ALA A 338 -5.14 -12.23 1.72
C ALA A 338 -5.21 -12.61 0.24
N VAL A 339 -4.38 -13.56 -0.19
CA VAL A 339 -4.35 -13.99 -1.60
C VAL A 339 -5.62 -14.73 -2.00
N THR A 340 -6.29 -15.42 -1.06
CA THR A 340 -7.61 -16.01 -1.29
C THR A 340 -8.66 -14.94 -1.55
N VAL A 341 -8.69 -13.85 -0.76
CA VAL A 341 -9.61 -12.73 -0.96
C VAL A 341 -9.36 -12.06 -2.32
N MET A 342 -8.10 -11.78 -2.65
CA MET A 342 -7.69 -11.20 -3.93
C MET A 342 -8.13 -12.09 -5.11
N TYR A 343 -7.99 -13.42 -4.98
CA TYR A 343 -8.38 -14.35 -6.03
C TYR A 343 -9.91 -14.50 -6.15
N ASN A 344 -10.65 -14.64 -5.06
CA ASN A 344 -12.08 -14.91 -5.12
C ASN A 344 -12.91 -13.66 -5.43
N HIS A 345 -12.50 -12.50 -4.91
CA HIS A 345 -13.34 -11.30 -4.91
C HIS A 345 -12.79 -10.14 -5.75
N LYS A 346 -11.50 -10.13 -6.09
CA LYS A 346 -10.88 -9.08 -6.94
C LYS A 346 -11.17 -7.64 -6.47
N PRO A 347 -11.03 -7.31 -5.16
CA PRO A 347 -11.42 -6.01 -4.65
C PRO A 347 -10.74 -4.84 -5.39
N ALA A 348 -11.45 -3.75 -5.63
CA ALA A 348 -10.91 -2.57 -6.30
C ALA A 348 -10.08 -1.69 -5.38
N ASP A 349 -10.42 -1.66 -4.10
CA ASP A 349 -9.72 -0.90 -3.08
C ASP A 349 -9.59 -1.66 -1.75
N PHE A 350 -8.89 -1.05 -0.79
CA PHE A 350 -8.61 -1.67 0.48
C PHE A 350 -9.86 -1.87 1.37
N ILE A 351 -10.87 -1.01 1.28
CA ILE A 351 -12.11 -1.19 2.06
C ILE A 351 -12.91 -2.37 1.53
N GLU A 352 -13.01 -2.50 0.20
CA GLU A 352 -13.60 -3.67 -0.43
C GLU A 352 -12.85 -4.95 -0.04
N PHE A 353 -11.51 -4.91 -0.03
CA PHE A 353 -10.69 -6.03 0.45
C PHE A 353 -11.04 -6.45 1.88
N LEU A 354 -11.17 -5.52 2.82
CA LEU A 354 -11.56 -5.83 4.21
C LEU A 354 -12.98 -6.42 4.28
N ASN A 355 -13.93 -5.87 3.53
CA ASN A 355 -15.31 -6.38 3.49
C ASN A 355 -15.37 -7.80 2.93
N CYS A 356 -14.64 -8.08 1.84
CA CYS A 356 -14.52 -9.40 1.25
C CYS A 356 -13.81 -10.38 2.19
N TRP A 357 -12.79 -9.93 2.94
CA TRP A 357 -12.16 -10.75 3.97
C TRP A 357 -13.16 -11.18 5.04
N ILE A 358 -13.99 -10.28 5.56
CA ILE A 358 -14.97 -10.63 6.59
C ILE A 358 -16.06 -11.55 6.04
N LYS A 359 -16.43 -11.40 4.77
CA LYS A 359 -17.36 -12.32 4.11
C LYS A 359 -16.78 -13.74 4.03
N GLU A 360 -15.51 -13.87 3.67
CA GLU A 360 -14.82 -15.16 3.50
C GLU A 360 -14.40 -15.80 4.83
N PHE A 361 -13.94 -14.98 5.78
CA PHE A 361 -13.30 -15.39 7.03
C PHE A 361 -13.94 -14.64 8.21
N SER A 362 -15.24 -14.83 8.42
CA SER A 362 -16.02 -14.10 9.42
C SER A 362 -15.49 -14.22 10.85
N GLY A 363 -14.78 -15.30 11.18
CA GLY A 363 -14.11 -15.50 12.46
C GLY A 363 -13.03 -14.45 12.77
N ASP A 364 -12.44 -13.82 11.74
CA ASP A 364 -11.42 -12.79 11.92
C ASP A 364 -12.01 -11.40 12.18
N LYS A 365 -13.34 -11.21 12.07
CA LYS A 365 -14.01 -9.89 12.10
C LYS A 365 -13.55 -9.00 13.24
N GLN A 366 -13.56 -9.52 14.46
CA GLN A 366 -13.20 -8.74 15.63
C GLN A 366 -11.74 -8.26 15.57
N VAL A 367 -10.81 -9.14 15.16
CA VAL A 367 -9.38 -8.84 15.11
C VAL A 367 -9.07 -7.91 13.95
N LEU A 368 -9.60 -8.20 12.76
CA LEU A 368 -9.38 -7.40 11.56
C LEU A 368 -9.91 -5.96 11.73
N TYR A 369 -11.15 -5.82 12.23
CA TYR A 369 -11.71 -4.50 12.52
C TYR A 369 -10.92 -3.78 13.61
N ARG A 370 -10.42 -4.49 14.61
CA ARG A 370 -9.61 -3.86 15.65
C ARG A 370 -8.30 -3.33 15.08
N ILE A 371 -7.61 -4.10 14.25
CA ILE A 371 -6.38 -3.64 13.58
C ILE A 371 -6.70 -2.40 12.73
N PHE A 372 -7.64 -2.51 11.79
CA PHE A 372 -7.97 -1.40 10.89
C PHE A 372 -8.39 -0.13 11.66
N LEU A 373 -9.32 -0.24 12.61
CA LEU A 373 -9.84 0.94 13.31
C LEU A 373 -8.82 1.55 14.27
N GLU A 374 -7.99 0.75 14.94
CA GLU A 374 -6.88 1.31 15.70
C GLU A 374 -5.90 2.00 14.76
N GLU A 375 -5.52 1.39 13.64
CA GLU A 375 -4.56 1.94 12.69
C GLU A 375 -5.03 3.25 12.05
N THR A 376 -6.31 3.39 11.74
CA THR A 376 -6.87 4.67 11.25
C THR A 376 -7.23 5.64 12.38
N ARG A 377 -6.98 5.27 13.64
CA ARG A 377 -7.44 5.98 14.85
C ARG A 377 -8.92 6.33 14.75
N TYR A 378 -9.72 5.39 14.21
CA TYR A 378 -11.17 5.47 14.03
C TYR A 378 -11.65 6.65 13.17
N VAL A 379 -10.74 7.37 12.49
CA VAL A 379 -11.09 8.53 11.66
C VAL A 379 -11.91 8.12 10.44
N THR A 380 -11.78 6.88 9.97
CA THR A 380 -12.61 6.34 8.89
C THR A 380 -14.07 6.11 9.29
N MET A 381 -14.39 6.10 10.60
CA MET A 381 -15.76 5.99 11.09
C MET A 381 -16.36 7.32 11.56
N SER A 382 -15.54 8.22 12.10
CA SER A 382 -16.03 9.48 12.70
C SER A 382 -15.00 10.59 12.61
N ASN A 383 -15.44 11.78 12.17
CA ASN A 383 -14.61 12.98 12.23
C ASN A 383 -14.36 13.47 13.67
N GLU A 384 -15.26 13.19 14.63
CA GLU A 384 -15.03 13.53 16.05
C GLU A 384 -13.87 12.72 16.63
N ALA A 385 -13.61 11.50 16.12
CA ALA A 385 -12.46 10.70 16.54
C ALA A 385 -11.13 11.44 16.27
N ARG A 386 -11.05 12.16 15.14
CA ARG A 386 -9.88 12.99 14.77
C ARG A 386 -9.61 14.07 15.82
N LYS A 387 -10.65 14.78 16.26
CA LYS A 387 -10.57 15.82 17.29
C LYS A 387 -10.21 15.24 18.66
N LEU A 388 -10.89 14.20 19.10
CA LEU A 388 -10.63 13.58 20.40
C LEU A 388 -9.22 12.96 20.47
N TYR A 389 -8.73 12.38 19.38
CA TYR A 389 -7.35 11.91 19.30
C TYR A 389 -6.35 13.06 19.41
N TYR A 390 -6.58 14.17 18.72
CA TYR A 390 -5.75 15.37 18.84
C TYR A 390 -5.69 15.87 20.29
N ASP A 391 -6.84 16.00 20.96
CA ASP A 391 -6.92 16.46 22.35
C ASP A 391 -6.18 15.51 23.29
N TYR A 392 -6.38 14.20 23.15
CA TYR A 392 -5.64 13.17 23.87
C TYR A 392 -4.12 13.29 23.67
N TYR A 393 -3.68 13.42 22.42
CA TYR A 393 -2.27 13.53 22.08
C TYR A 393 -1.64 14.80 22.67
N GLN A 394 -2.30 15.94 22.50
CA GLN A 394 -1.82 17.23 23.01
C GLN A 394 -1.77 17.27 24.53
N ALA A 395 -2.76 16.69 25.22
CA ALA A 395 -2.73 16.55 26.67
C ALA A 395 -1.53 15.70 27.12
N GLY A 396 -1.27 14.57 26.47
CA GLY A 396 -0.09 13.74 26.74
C GLY A 396 1.24 14.47 26.54
N VAL A 397 1.36 15.28 25.48
CA VAL A 397 2.55 16.11 25.23
C VAL A 397 2.71 17.18 26.32
N LYS A 398 1.65 17.91 26.65
CA LYS A 398 1.66 18.96 27.68
C LYS A 398 1.99 18.40 29.07
N PHE A 399 1.48 17.22 29.40
CA PHE A 399 1.79 16.52 30.65
C PHE A 399 3.28 16.17 30.74
N LYS A 400 3.86 15.59 29.67
CA LYS A 400 5.31 15.30 29.62
C LYS A 400 6.18 16.56 29.72
N GLN A 401 5.64 17.71 29.33
CA GLN A 401 6.29 19.02 29.44
C GLN A 401 6.04 19.70 30.80
N GLY A 402 5.30 19.08 31.73
CA GLY A 402 4.95 19.68 33.02
C GLY A 402 3.96 20.84 32.93
N LYS A 403 3.29 21.03 31.79
CA LYS A 403 2.35 22.15 31.55
C LYS A 403 0.94 21.91 32.07
N ILE A 404 0.58 20.66 32.32
CA ILE A 404 -0.70 20.25 32.91
C ILE A 404 -0.46 19.13 33.93
N ASP A 405 -1.37 18.96 34.87
CA ASP A 405 -1.33 17.86 35.84
C ASP A 405 -1.76 16.51 35.22
N LYS A 406 -1.52 15.43 35.98
CA LYS A 406 -1.86 14.06 35.57
C LYS A 406 -3.36 13.86 35.39
N GLN A 407 -4.20 14.44 36.25
CA GLN A 407 -5.65 14.28 36.20
C GLN A 407 -6.23 14.87 34.92
N THR A 408 -5.77 16.06 34.51
CA THR A 408 -6.16 16.70 33.25
C THR A 408 -5.78 15.84 32.04
N SER A 409 -4.58 15.25 32.04
CA SER A 409 -4.13 14.32 30.99
C SER A 409 -4.99 13.04 30.92
N GLU A 410 -5.30 12.45 32.08
CA GLU A 410 -6.12 11.23 32.17
C GLU A 410 -7.58 11.47 31.76
N ILE A 411 -8.14 12.66 31.99
CA ILE A 411 -9.48 13.01 31.50
C ILE A 411 -9.52 12.98 29.96
N ALA A 412 -8.55 13.57 29.28
CA ALA A 412 -8.47 13.56 27.82
C ALA A 412 -8.29 12.12 27.28
N ARG A 413 -7.43 11.33 27.93
CA ARG A 413 -7.24 9.91 27.61
C ARG A 413 -8.52 9.10 27.80
N GLY A 414 -9.24 9.30 28.91
CA GLY A 414 -10.48 8.61 29.21
C GLY A 414 -11.57 8.89 28.18
N LYS A 415 -11.73 10.15 27.75
CA LYS A 415 -12.66 10.52 26.67
C LYS A 415 -12.34 9.81 25.36
N TRP A 416 -11.06 9.82 24.95
CA TRP A 416 -10.62 9.14 23.73
C TRP A 416 -10.86 7.63 23.79
N ILE A 417 -10.47 6.97 24.88
CA ILE A 417 -10.63 5.51 25.05
C ILE A 417 -12.12 5.13 25.04
N ALA A 418 -12.97 5.85 25.78
CA ALA A 418 -14.40 5.56 25.81
C ALA A 418 -15.03 5.67 24.42
N TYR A 419 -14.70 6.74 23.69
CA TYR A 419 -15.26 6.98 22.36
C TYR A 419 -14.83 5.94 21.33
N LYS A 420 -13.55 5.57 21.30
CA LYS A 420 -13.08 4.55 20.35
C LYS A 420 -13.68 3.17 20.62
N GLU A 421 -13.89 2.79 21.88
CA GLU A 421 -14.56 1.52 22.22
C GLU A 421 -16.05 1.55 21.85
N GLU A 422 -16.72 2.70 21.93
CA GLU A 422 -18.07 2.87 21.42
C GLU A 422 -18.14 2.67 19.90
N LEU A 423 -17.23 3.29 19.15
CA LEU A 423 -17.14 3.11 17.69
C LEU A 423 -16.84 1.66 17.32
N PHE A 424 -15.94 0.99 18.05
CA PHE A 424 -15.66 -0.42 17.84
C PHE A 424 -16.93 -1.29 18.05
N LYS A 425 -17.67 -1.05 19.14
CA LYS A 425 -18.95 -1.76 19.40
C LYS A 425 -19.97 -1.52 18.29
N LYS A 426 -20.08 -0.29 17.78
CA LYS A 426 -20.93 0.06 16.63
C LYS A 426 -20.52 -0.73 15.38
N ALA A 427 -19.23 -0.78 15.05
CA ALA A 427 -18.72 -1.57 13.92
C ALA A 427 -19.04 -3.07 14.07
N MET A 428 -18.85 -3.63 15.26
CA MET A 428 -19.19 -5.02 15.54
C MET A 428 -20.68 -5.31 15.36
N SER A 429 -21.53 -4.32 15.66
CA SER A 429 -22.99 -4.37 15.52
C SER A 429 -23.49 -4.07 14.10
N GLY A 430 -22.59 -3.90 13.13
CA GLY A 430 -22.95 -3.72 11.71
C GLY A 430 -22.80 -2.30 11.16
N ALA A 431 -22.34 -1.33 11.96
CA ALA A 431 -21.98 -0.02 11.41
C ALA A 431 -20.79 -0.15 10.46
N ARG A 432 -20.79 0.69 9.41
CA ARG A 432 -19.72 0.75 8.42
C ARG A 432 -18.41 1.26 9.03
N ILE A 433 -17.30 0.55 8.80
CA ILE A 433 -15.95 0.93 9.26
C ILE A 433 -15.38 2.14 8.50
N ASP A 434 -16.03 2.50 7.39
CA ASP A 434 -15.70 3.56 6.45
C ASP A 434 -16.81 4.62 6.37
N SER A 435 -17.67 4.75 7.39
CA SER A 435 -18.78 5.71 7.38
C SER A 435 -18.37 7.19 7.29
N ASN A 436 -17.11 7.51 7.57
CA ASN A 436 -16.50 8.84 7.45
C ASN A 436 -15.46 8.89 6.30
N VAL A 437 -15.66 8.07 5.29
CA VAL A 437 -14.95 8.13 4.01
C VAL A 437 -15.90 8.72 2.97
N GLY A 438 -15.56 9.91 2.46
CA GLY A 438 -16.36 10.60 1.46
C GLY A 438 -16.15 10.09 0.03
N PRO A 439 -16.93 10.60 -0.94
CA PRO A 439 -16.74 10.26 -2.35
C PRO A 439 -15.39 10.80 -2.88
N ASP A 440 -14.86 10.13 -3.89
CA ASP A 440 -13.75 10.65 -4.69
C ASP A 440 -14.26 11.69 -5.69
N LEU A 441 -13.81 12.94 -5.55
CA LEU A 441 -14.28 14.05 -6.37
C LEU A 441 -13.20 14.47 -7.38
N TRP A 442 -12.91 13.60 -8.34
CA TRP A 442 -11.93 13.82 -9.41
C TRP A 442 -12.43 14.72 -10.55
N LEU A 443 -11.74 15.84 -10.77
CA LEU A 443 -11.82 16.69 -11.97
C LEU A 443 -10.68 16.32 -12.92
N ALA A 444 -11.01 16.00 -14.17
CA ALA A 444 -10.06 16.02 -15.27
C ALA A 444 -9.86 17.45 -15.77
N LEU A 445 -8.62 17.81 -16.07
CA LEU A 445 -8.17 19.13 -16.51
C LEU A 445 -7.33 19.00 -17.77
N LYS A 446 -7.49 19.95 -18.68
CA LYS A 446 -6.59 20.18 -19.83
C LYS A 446 -5.78 21.44 -19.55
N LEU A 447 -4.51 21.27 -19.16
CA LEU A 447 -3.60 22.39 -18.94
C LEU A 447 -2.96 22.80 -20.27
N PRO A 448 -3.02 24.10 -20.65
CA PRO A 448 -2.40 24.57 -21.87
C PRO A 448 -0.88 24.38 -21.78
N ALA A 449 -0.31 23.68 -22.76
CA ALA A 449 1.13 23.50 -22.82
C ALA A 449 1.83 24.77 -23.32
N LYS A 450 3.11 24.91 -22.96
CA LYS A 450 3.97 25.95 -23.52
C LYS A 450 4.48 25.56 -24.90
N ASP A 451 4.73 26.56 -25.74
CA ASP A 451 5.51 26.43 -26.98
C ASP A 451 4.93 25.47 -28.04
N GLY A 452 3.60 25.50 -28.24
CA GLY A 452 2.94 24.75 -29.32
C GLY A 452 2.88 23.24 -29.12
N LYS A 453 3.14 22.75 -27.91
CA LYS A 453 2.95 21.34 -27.53
C LYS A 453 1.47 21.02 -27.25
N GLU A 454 1.13 19.74 -27.23
CA GLU A 454 -0.20 19.26 -26.86
C GLU A 454 -0.53 19.61 -25.40
N ASP A 455 -1.78 19.99 -25.13
CA ASP A 455 -2.32 20.21 -23.78
C ASP A 455 -2.00 19.01 -22.86
N ILE A 456 -1.66 19.28 -21.61
CA ILE A 456 -1.34 18.26 -20.62
C ILE A 456 -2.61 17.85 -19.88
N ASP A 457 -2.89 16.55 -19.84
CA ASP A 457 -3.95 15.97 -19.02
C ASP A 457 -3.51 15.90 -17.55
N GLU A 458 -4.30 16.50 -16.67
CA GLU A 458 -4.08 16.49 -15.22
C GLU A 458 -5.38 16.20 -14.47
N ASN A 459 -5.30 15.56 -13.32
CA ASN A 459 -6.48 15.25 -12.51
C ASN A 459 -6.33 15.80 -11.09
N ILE A 460 -7.39 16.42 -10.57
CA ILE A 460 -7.43 16.94 -9.19
C ILE A 460 -8.64 16.39 -8.47
N ASN A 461 -8.44 15.83 -7.29
CA ASN A 461 -9.53 15.42 -6.42
C ASN A 461 -9.86 16.51 -5.40
N MET A 462 -11.04 17.12 -5.52
CA MET A 462 -11.53 18.18 -4.63
C MET A 462 -11.54 17.76 -3.15
N SER A 463 -11.68 16.46 -2.88
CA SER A 463 -11.69 15.90 -1.52
C SER A 463 -10.31 15.61 -0.95
N LEU A 464 -9.24 15.63 -1.77
CA LEU A 464 -7.92 15.17 -1.36
C LEU A 464 -6.78 16.17 -1.61
N PHE A 465 -6.92 17.09 -2.57
CA PHE A 465 -5.78 17.89 -3.00
C PHE A 465 -5.18 18.73 -1.86
N GLU A 466 -3.87 18.90 -1.94
CA GLU A 466 -3.09 19.76 -1.05
C GLU A 466 -2.68 21.03 -1.80
N PRO A 467 -2.40 22.15 -1.11
CA PRO A 467 -2.09 23.43 -1.72
C PRO A 467 -0.65 23.45 -2.25
N LYS A 468 -0.33 22.57 -3.20
CA LYS A 468 0.95 22.58 -3.92
C LYS A 468 1.00 23.81 -4.82
N GLU A 469 2.19 24.34 -5.06
CA GLU A 469 2.40 25.57 -5.86
C GLU A 469 1.68 25.52 -7.22
N TRP A 470 1.72 24.38 -7.91
CA TRP A 470 1.05 24.23 -9.19
C TRP A 470 -0.48 24.25 -9.08
N VAL A 471 -1.05 23.70 -7.99
CA VAL A 471 -2.49 23.75 -7.69
C VAL A 471 -2.89 25.19 -7.40
N ILE A 472 -2.14 25.89 -6.53
CA ILE A 472 -2.38 27.30 -6.23
C ILE A 472 -2.37 28.13 -7.53
N ARG A 473 -1.38 27.90 -8.40
CA ARG A 473 -1.24 28.61 -9.67
C ARG A 473 -2.44 28.41 -10.60
N ILE A 474 -2.95 27.18 -10.75
CA ILE A 474 -4.11 26.96 -11.65
C ILE A 474 -5.37 27.63 -11.12
N PHE A 475 -5.62 27.57 -9.80
CA PHE A 475 -6.79 28.19 -9.19
C PHE A 475 -6.69 29.73 -9.28
N ASN A 476 -5.51 30.30 -9.00
CA ASN A 476 -5.25 31.73 -9.11
C ASN A 476 -5.44 32.24 -10.54
N ASN A 477 -4.94 31.50 -11.53
CA ASN A 477 -5.13 31.82 -12.95
C ASN A 477 -6.61 31.79 -13.39
N ALA A 478 -7.50 31.15 -12.63
CA ALA A 478 -8.94 31.15 -12.85
C ALA A 478 -9.69 32.17 -11.96
N GLY A 479 -8.99 33.04 -11.23
CA GLY A 479 -9.59 34.06 -10.37
C GLY A 479 -9.93 33.60 -8.95
N ILE A 480 -9.46 32.41 -8.54
CA ILE A 480 -9.60 31.89 -7.18
C ILE A 480 -8.30 32.13 -6.43
N THR A 481 -8.33 33.05 -5.45
CA THR A 481 -7.12 33.44 -4.72
C THR A 481 -6.58 32.29 -3.87
N GLU A 482 -5.28 32.35 -3.54
CA GLU A 482 -4.67 31.38 -2.64
C GLU A 482 -5.39 31.33 -1.28
N LYS A 483 -5.80 32.49 -0.75
CA LYS A 483 -6.57 32.57 0.49
C LYS A 483 -7.90 31.79 0.39
N GLU A 484 -8.66 32.00 -0.68
CA GLU A 484 -9.91 31.27 -0.91
C GLU A 484 -9.69 29.76 -1.01
N LEU A 485 -8.63 29.34 -1.70
CA LEU A 485 -8.25 27.93 -1.81
C LEU A 485 -7.89 27.31 -0.45
N LEU A 486 -7.13 28.03 0.37
CA LEU A 486 -6.75 27.59 1.71
C LEU A 486 -7.95 27.56 2.67
N ASP A 487 -8.85 28.54 2.57
CA ASP A 487 -10.10 28.58 3.34
C ASP A 487 -11.01 27.38 2.96
N PHE A 488 -11.09 27.03 1.67
CA PHE A 488 -11.77 25.83 1.20
C PHE A 488 -11.15 24.55 1.79
N ILE A 489 -9.82 24.38 1.70
CA ILE A 489 -9.14 23.20 2.26
C ILE A 489 -9.43 23.09 3.76
N LYS A 490 -9.33 24.21 4.51
CA LYS A 490 -9.63 24.24 5.94
C LYS A 490 -11.07 23.83 6.24
N ALA A 491 -12.04 24.31 5.46
CA ALA A 491 -13.44 23.94 5.59
C ALA A 491 -13.65 22.45 5.30
N ARG A 492 -13.05 21.92 4.21
CA ARG A 492 -13.08 20.50 3.86
C ARG A 492 -12.57 19.62 5.00
N GLU A 493 -11.41 19.98 5.58
CA GLU A 493 -10.82 19.23 6.69
C GLU A 493 -11.70 19.25 7.95
N ALA A 494 -12.41 20.35 8.20
CA ALA A 494 -13.36 20.45 9.31
C ALA A 494 -14.62 19.60 9.09
N MET A 495 -15.09 19.45 7.84
CA MET A 495 -16.23 18.60 7.50
C MET A 495 -15.90 17.10 7.64
N GLY A 496 -14.68 16.69 7.28
CA GLY A 496 -14.27 15.28 7.22
C GLY A 496 -14.80 14.58 5.97
N VAL A 497 -16.12 14.62 5.73
CA VAL A 497 -16.78 14.13 4.51
C VAL A 497 -17.44 15.30 3.80
N MET A 498 -17.10 15.50 2.53
CA MET A 498 -17.77 16.49 1.69
C MET A 498 -19.16 15.99 1.26
N PRO A 499 -20.21 16.82 1.35
CA PRO A 499 -21.59 16.40 1.07
C PRO A 499 -21.97 16.43 -0.42
N TYR A 500 -21.00 16.60 -1.32
CA TYR A 500 -21.24 16.81 -2.75
C TYR A 500 -21.18 15.50 -3.53
N LYS A 501 -21.99 15.40 -4.59
CA LYS A 501 -22.02 14.22 -5.46
C LYS A 501 -21.01 14.30 -6.58
N THR A 502 -20.70 15.52 -7.04
CA THR A 502 -19.74 15.72 -8.13
C THR A 502 -18.67 16.76 -7.78
N PRO A 503 -17.48 16.66 -8.38
CA PRO A 503 -16.44 17.66 -8.24
C PRO A 503 -16.89 19.07 -8.69
N VAL A 504 -17.63 19.18 -9.78
CA VAL A 504 -18.20 20.46 -10.24
C VAL A 504 -19.17 21.06 -9.21
N GLU A 505 -20.00 20.24 -8.56
CA GLU A 505 -20.87 20.69 -7.48
C GLU A 505 -20.04 21.26 -6.31
N ALA A 506 -18.98 20.55 -5.91
CA ALA A 506 -18.06 21.00 -4.86
C ALA A 506 -17.35 22.31 -5.23
N LEU A 507 -16.92 22.46 -6.48
CA LEU A 507 -16.27 23.66 -6.99
C LEU A 507 -17.21 24.88 -6.94
N ASN A 508 -18.46 24.71 -7.38
CA ASN A 508 -19.49 25.74 -7.34
C ASN A 508 -19.81 26.15 -5.90
N ALA A 509 -19.99 25.19 -5.00
CA ALA A 509 -20.27 25.47 -3.60
C ALA A 509 -19.11 26.16 -2.88
N ALA A 510 -17.87 25.85 -3.25
CA ALA A 510 -16.67 26.40 -2.64
C ALA A 510 -16.37 27.84 -3.08
N PHE A 511 -16.52 28.15 -4.37
CA PHE A 511 -16.00 29.39 -4.96
C PHE A 511 -17.06 30.25 -5.65
N GLY A 512 -18.32 29.79 -5.71
CA GLY A 512 -19.41 30.45 -6.42
C GLY A 512 -19.43 30.13 -7.93
N ALA A 513 -20.61 30.28 -8.53
CA ALA A 513 -20.86 29.87 -9.92
C ALA A 513 -19.97 30.57 -10.95
N GLU A 514 -19.71 31.87 -10.76
CA GLU A 514 -18.89 32.66 -11.68
C GLU A 514 -17.44 32.13 -11.74
N LYS A 515 -16.79 31.99 -10.58
CA LYS A 515 -15.40 31.50 -10.49
C LYS A 515 -15.28 30.04 -10.89
N ALA A 516 -16.25 29.20 -10.51
CA ALA A 516 -16.30 27.81 -10.93
C ALA A 516 -16.42 27.70 -12.46
N GLN A 517 -17.30 28.47 -13.10
CA GLN A 517 -17.44 28.49 -14.55
C GLN A 517 -16.18 29.02 -15.25
N ALA A 518 -15.52 30.03 -14.68
CA ALA A 518 -14.23 30.52 -15.18
C ALA A 518 -13.14 29.44 -15.13
N PHE A 519 -13.05 28.70 -14.02
CA PHE A 519 -12.12 27.57 -13.87
C PHE A 519 -12.42 26.45 -14.87
N ILE A 520 -13.69 26.04 -14.98
CA ILE A 520 -14.14 24.99 -15.91
C ILE A 520 -13.82 25.37 -17.35
N SER A 521 -14.15 26.58 -17.76
CA SER A 521 -13.94 27.06 -19.13
C SER A 521 -12.45 27.14 -19.47
N LYS A 522 -11.63 27.62 -18.51
CA LYS A 522 -10.19 27.81 -18.72
C LYS A 522 -9.43 26.49 -18.87
N TYR A 523 -9.79 25.48 -18.08
CA TYR A 523 -9.08 24.19 -18.05
C TYR A 523 -9.87 23.05 -18.68
N LYS A 524 -10.97 23.35 -19.39
CA LYS A 524 -11.90 22.35 -19.95
C LYS A 524 -12.26 21.29 -18.89
N ALA A 525 -12.48 21.74 -17.66
CA ALA A 525 -12.57 20.83 -16.51
C ALA A 525 -13.84 19.98 -16.60
N ALA A 526 -13.73 18.69 -16.33
CA ALA A 526 -14.85 17.75 -16.39
C ALA A 526 -14.82 16.76 -15.24
N ASP A 527 -16.01 16.34 -14.79
CA ASP A 527 -16.14 15.26 -13.81
C ASP A 527 -15.63 13.94 -14.41
N LEU A 528 -14.68 13.29 -13.73
CA LEU A 528 -14.25 11.95 -14.08
C LEU A 528 -15.31 10.93 -13.63
N LYS A 529 -15.66 10.02 -14.54
CA LYS A 529 -16.70 8.99 -14.32
C LYS A 529 -16.14 7.72 -13.68
#